data_AF-A0A842Y992-F1
#
_entry.id   AF-A0A842Y992-F1
#
_cell.length_a   1.000
_cell.length_b   1.000
_cell.length_c   1.000
_cell.angle_alpha   90.00
_cell.angle_beta   90.00
_cell.angle_gamma   90.00
#
_symmetry.space_group_name_H-M   'P 1'
#
loop_
_entity.id
_entity.type
_entity.pdbx_description
1 polymer ?
#
loop_
_entity_poly.entity_id
_entity_poly.type
_entity_poly.pdbx_seq_one_letter_code
_entity_poly.pdbx_strand_id
1 'polypeptide(L)'
;MKYSWQVKLAARLCGIIVLIYILMGIDIQTLLIITFGIPPLLTFLLVLFVLPIMLTRAMRWKVIAEGLDLNLKTLDAAEALCLSHSANLVVPGSVGDLVRIPFMTHRGNRMDRSIISILLDSVLGSIVPFTAGVLAIAV
;
A
#
# COMPACT_ATOMS: atom_id res chain seq x y z
N MET A 1 7.46 -29.54 -12.58
CA MET A 1 6.89 -29.56 -11.22
C MET A 1 5.43 -29.06 -11.24
N LYS A 2 4.47 -29.97 -11.40
CA LYS A 2 3.02 -29.67 -11.32
C LYS A 2 2.60 -29.59 -9.84
N TYR A 3 2.99 -28.54 -9.13
CA TYR A 3 2.32 -28.23 -7.86
C TYR A 3 0.94 -27.66 -8.22
N SER A 4 0.00 -28.59 -8.30
CA SER A 4 -1.32 -28.41 -8.89
C SER A 4 -2.10 -27.38 -8.10
N TRP A 5 -2.88 -26.58 -8.80
CA TRP A 5 -3.82 -25.56 -8.33
C TRP A 5 -4.51 -25.85 -6.97
N GLN A 6 -4.72 -27.12 -6.62
CA GLN A 6 -5.24 -27.59 -5.34
C GLN A 6 -4.42 -27.13 -4.12
N VAL A 7 -3.08 -27.12 -4.20
CA VAL A 7 -2.23 -26.70 -3.06
C VAL A 7 -2.34 -25.19 -2.82
N LYS A 8 -2.42 -24.40 -3.89
CA LYS A 8 -2.63 -22.95 -3.80
C LYS A 8 -4.02 -22.63 -3.24
N LEU A 9 -5.03 -23.40 -3.64
CA LEU A 9 -6.39 -23.24 -3.12
C LEU A 9 -6.48 -23.64 -1.65
N ALA A 10 -5.87 -24.76 -1.25
CA ALA A 10 -5.80 -25.21 0.13
C ALA A 10 -5.09 -24.20 1.04
N ALA A 11 -3.97 -23.61 0.59
CA ALA A 11 -3.27 -22.57 1.34
C ALA A 11 -4.12 -21.29 1.53
N ARG A 12 -4.84 -20.85 0.48
CA ARG A 12 -5.77 -19.70 0.60
C ARG A 12 -6.92 -20.00 1.55
N LEU A 13 -7.53 -21.18 1.44
CA LEU A 13 -8.63 -21.59 2.32
C LEU A 13 -8.16 -21.71 3.77
N CYS A 14 -6.96 -22.25 4.01
CA CYS A 14 -6.35 -22.29 5.34
C CYS A 14 -6.23 -20.89 5.93
N GLY A 15 -5.73 -19.92 5.18
CA GLY A 15 -5.66 -18.52 5.63
C GLY A 15 -7.03 -17.93 5.99
N ILE A 16 -8.06 -18.18 5.16
CA ILE A 16 -9.43 -17.72 5.42
C ILE A 16 -10.01 -18.40 6.67
N ILE A 17 -9.80 -19.71 6.84
CA ILE A 17 -10.28 -20.47 8.00
C ILE A 17 -9.61 -19.95 9.29
N VAL A 18 -8.29 -19.74 9.26
CA VAL A 18 -7.56 -19.17 10.40
C VAL A 18 -8.06 -17.76 10.72
N LEU A 19 -8.32 -16.93 9.71
CA LEU A 19 -8.89 -15.60 9.90
C LEU A 19 -10.28 -15.67 10.56
N ILE A 20 -11.17 -16.54 10.07
CA ILE A 20 -12.51 -16.74 10.64
C ILE A 20 -12.39 -17.22 12.10
N TYR A 21 -11.50 -18.17 12.36
CA TYR A 21 -11.25 -18.67 13.72
C TYR A 21 -10.80 -17.56 14.68
N ILE A 22 -9.88 -16.70 14.25
CA ILE A 22 -9.45 -15.53 15.02
C ILE A 22 -10.63 -14.58 15.26
N LEU A 23 -11.42 -14.28 14.22
CA LEU A 23 -12.58 -13.37 14.33
C LEU A 23 -13.66 -13.90 15.27
N MET A 24 -13.89 -15.22 15.33
CA MET A 24 -14.84 -15.82 16.26
C MET A 24 -14.41 -15.66 17.73
N GLY A 25 -13.12 -15.50 18.01
CA GLY A 25 -12.59 -15.23 19.34
C GLY A 25 -12.66 -13.77 19.77
N ILE A 26 -13.04 -12.85 18.87
CA ILE A 26 -13.11 -11.42 19.15
C ILE A 26 -14.51 -11.06 19.61
N ASP A 27 -14.62 -10.45 20.80
CA ASP A 27 -15.85 -9.82 21.24
C ASP A 27 -16.10 -8.53 20.47
N ILE A 28 -17.01 -8.61 19.50
CA ILE A 28 -17.40 -7.50 18.63
C ILE A 28 -17.98 -6.34 19.45
N GLN A 29 -18.70 -6.61 20.54
CA GLN A 29 -19.28 -5.55 21.37
C GLN A 29 -18.18 -4.74 22.05
N THR A 30 -17.23 -5.43 22.68
CA THR A 30 -16.07 -4.78 23.29
C THR A 30 -15.25 -4.00 22.24
N LEU A 31 -15.08 -4.54 21.03
CA LEU A 31 -14.37 -3.85 19.95
C LEU A 31 -15.07 -2.53 19.55
N LEU A 32 -16.40 -2.53 19.42
CA LEU A 32 -17.17 -1.32 19.10
C LEU A 32 -17.08 -0.27 20.21
N ILE A 33 -17.20 -0.69 21.48
CA ILE A 33 -17.09 0.22 22.64
C ILE A 33 -15.72 0.88 22.66
N ILE A 34 -14.64 0.12 22.45
CA ILE A 34 -13.28 0.65 22.40
C ILE A 34 -13.12 1.61 21.21
N THR A 35 -13.60 1.22 20.02
CA THR A 35 -13.44 2.02 18.79
C THR A 35 -14.16 3.37 18.88
N PHE A 36 -15.41 3.37 19.36
CA PHE A 36 -16.18 4.60 19.54
C PHE A 36 -15.81 5.37 20.83
N GLY A 37 -15.06 4.74 21.74
CA GLY A 37 -14.50 5.39 22.92
C GLY A 37 -13.23 6.22 22.64
N ILE A 38 -12.66 6.13 21.43
CA ILE A 38 -11.47 6.90 21.06
C ILE A 38 -11.81 8.40 21.04
N PRO A 39 -11.03 9.26 21.72
CA PRO A 39 -11.25 10.71 21.71
C PRO A 39 -11.31 11.27 20.28
N PRO A 40 -12.27 12.15 19.95
CA PRO A 40 -12.38 12.73 18.60
C PRO A 40 -11.10 13.44 18.15
N LEU A 41 -10.40 14.10 19.07
CA LEU A 41 -9.12 14.76 18.79
C LEU A 41 -8.04 13.77 18.33
N LEU A 42 -7.96 12.60 18.95
CA LEU A 42 -7.00 11.56 18.58
C LEU A 42 -7.33 11.01 17.18
N THR A 43 -8.61 10.76 16.92
CA THR A 43 -9.08 10.32 15.60
C THR A 43 -8.76 11.34 14.52
N PHE A 44 -8.99 12.63 14.79
CA PHE A 44 -8.62 13.71 13.88
C PHE A 44 -7.11 13.74 13.61
N LEU A 45 -6.29 13.61 14.65
CA LEU A 45 -4.82 13.56 14.52
C LEU A 45 -4.38 12.39 13.64
N LEU A 46 -4.95 11.19 13.84
CA LEU A 46 -4.65 10.00 13.03
C LEU A 46 -4.99 10.20 11.56
N VAL A 47 -6.17 10.76 11.27
CA VAL A 47 -6.58 11.09 9.90
C VAL A 47 -5.65 12.17 9.31
N LEU A 48 -5.26 13.16 10.10
CA LEU A 48 -4.33 14.20 9.68
C LEU A 48 -2.97 13.61 9.29
N PHE A 49 -2.48 12.59 10.02
CA PHE A 49 -1.22 11.88 9.71
C PHE A 49 -1.25 11.09 8.40
N VAL A 50 -2.43 10.77 7.85
CA VAL A 50 -2.53 10.15 6.52
C VAL A 50 -1.97 11.08 5.44
N LEU A 51 -2.17 12.40 5.55
CA LEU A 51 -1.68 13.38 4.58
C LEU A 51 -0.15 13.40 4.45
N PRO A 52 0.65 13.58 5.52
CA PRO A 52 2.11 13.54 5.41
C PRO A 52 2.63 12.16 4.98
N ILE A 53 1.95 11.06 5.35
CA ILE A 53 2.31 9.71 4.86
C ILE A 53 2.14 9.64 3.34
N MET A 54 1.03 10.14 2.80
CA MET A 54 0.80 10.16 1.36
C MET A 54 1.78 11.07 0.62
N LEU A 55 2.06 12.26 1.16
CA LEU A 55 3.01 13.20 0.58
C LEU A 55 4.44 12.66 0.56
N THR A 56 4.90 12.04 1.66
CA THR A 56 6.23 11.43 1.72
C THR A 56 6.36 10.28 0.73
N ARG A 57 5.31 9.45 0.58
CA ARG A 57 5.26 8.41 -0.44
C ARG A 57 5.30 8.98 -1.86
N ALA A 58 4.60 10.09 -2.10
CA ALA A 58 4.61 10.80 -3.40
C ALA A 58 5.99 11.35 -3.73
N MET A 59 6.64 12.01 -2.77
CA MET A 59 8.00 12.52 -2.94
C MET A 59 8.99 11.40 -3.21
N ARG A 60 8.92 10.29 -2.45
CA ARG A 60 9.77 9.11 -2.68
C ARG A 60 9.60 8.57 -4.10
N TRP A 61 8.36 8.35 -4.54
CA TRP A 61 8.12 7.81 -5.88
C TRP A 61 8.56 8.80 -6.97
N LYS A 62 8.35 10.10 -6.76
CA LYS A 62 8.85 11.15 -7.66
C LYS A 62 10.36 11.06 -7.85
N VAL A 63 11.14 10.94 -6.77
CA VAL A 63 12.61 10.81 -6.84
C VAL A 63 13.01 9.59 -7.67
N ILE A 64 12.33 8.45 -7.48
CA ILE A 64 12.58 7.23 -8.28
C ILE A 64 12.25 7.47 -9.76
N ALA A 65 11.13 8.14 -10.04
CA ALA A 65 10.67 8.41 -11.39
C ALA A 65 11.60 9.38 -12.14
N GLU A 66 12.04 10.46 -11.48
CA GLU A 66 13.01 11.41 -12.02
C GLU A 66 14.35 10.73 -12.33
N GLY A 67 14.79 9.78 -11.48
CA GLY A 67 15.97 8.95 -11.73
C GLY A 67 15.86 8.03 -12.96
N LEU A 68 14.67 7.87 -13.53
CA LEU A 68 14.39 7.11 -14.76
C LEU A 68 14.02 8.02 -15.94
N ASP A 69 14.34 9.31 -15.84
CA ASP A 69 13.92 10.41 -16.74
C ASP A 69 12.41 10.46 -17.04
N LEU A 70 11.57 10.14 -16.04
CA LEU A 70 10.13 10.40 -16.14
C LEU A 70 9.84 11.84 -15.70
N ASN A 71 9.04 12.56 -16.49
CA ASN A 71 8.66 13.92 -16.15
C ASN A 71 7.40 13.89 -15.26
N LEU A 72 7.57 14.28 -13.99
CA LEU A 72 6.55 14.10 -12.97
C LEU A 72 6.55 15.30 -12.00
N LYS A 73 5.51 16.12 -12.03
CA LYS A 73 5.33 17.17 -11.04
C LYS A 73 4.92 16.55 -9.71
N THR A 74 5.23 17.22 -8.60
CA THR A 74 4.89 16.72 -7.26
C THR A 74 3.39 16.49 -7.06
N LEU A 75 2.55 17.35 -7.67
CA LEU A 75 1.08 17.19 -7.63
C LEU A 75 0.61 16.00 -8.46
N ASP A 76 1.17 15.79 -9.65
CA ASP A 76 0.86 14.61 -10.47
C ASP A 76 1.26 13.31 -9.73
N ALA A 77 2.36 13.34 -8.98
CA ALA A 77 2.83 12.22 -8.17
C ALA A 77 1.81 11.86 -7.06
N ALA A 78 1.34 12.89 -6.34
CA ALA A 78 0.36 12.75 -5.28
C ALA A 78 -0.99 12.27 -5.84
N GLU A 79 -1.46 12.84 -6.95
CA GLU A 79 -2.70 12.43 -7.62
C GLU A 79 -2.65 10.96 -8.06
N ALA A 80 -1.56 10.54 -8.72
CA ALA A 80 -1.39 9.14 -9.14
C ALA A 80 -1.41 8.18 -7.94
N LEU A 81 -0.82 8.57 -6.81
CA LEU A 81 -0.83 7.76 -5.60
C LEU A 81 -2.21 7.69 -4.95
N CYS A 82 -2.97 8.79 -4.92
CA CYS A 82 -4.35 8.78 -4.44
C CYS A 82 -5.21 7.84 -5.29
N LEU A 83 -5.07 7.89 -6.63
CA LEU A 83 -5.75 6.98 -7.55
C LEU A 83 -5.35 5.52 -7.30
N SER A 84 -4.04 5.26 -7.14
CA SER A 84 -3.53 3.93 -6.84
C SER A 84 -4.07 3.39 -5.53
N HIS A 85 -4.09 4.22 -4.48
CA HIS A 85 -4.58 3.82 -3.17
C HIS A 85 -6.06 3.51 -3.21
N SER A 86 -6.85 4.34 -3.91
CA SER A 86 -8.27 4.09 -4.14
C SER A 86 -8.50 2.79 -4.92
N ALA A 87 -7.69 2.52 -5.95
CA ALA A 87 -7.77 1.27 -6.70
C ALA A 87 -7.43 0.05 -5.83
N ASN A 88 -6.46 0.18 -4.91
CA ASN A 88 -6.10 -0.88 -3.95
C ASN A 88 -7.17 -1.15 -2.88
N LEU A 89 -8.14 -0.25 -2.68
CA LEU A 89 -9.31 -0.55 -1.83
C LEU A 89 -10.23 -1.60 -2.47
N VAL A 90 -10.22 -1.68 -3.80
CA VAL A 90 -11.05 -2.62 -4.57
C VAL A 90 -10.25 -3.84 -5.01
N VAL A 91 -9.01 -3.64 -5.44
CA VAL A 91 -8.18 -4.69 -6.01
C VAL A 91 -7.12 -5.14 -4.99
N PRO A 92 -7.12 -6.43 -4.59
CA PRO A 92 -6.17 -6.93 -3.61
C PRO A 92 -4.76 -7.06 -4.17
N GLY A 93 -3.77 -7.12 -3.27
CA GLY A 93 -2.39 -7.49 -3.61
C GLY A 93 -1.57 -6.38 -4.27
N SER A 94 -1.86 -5.11 -3.96
CA SER A 94 -1.16 -3.93 -4.50
C SER A 94 -1.27 -3.76 -6.02
N VAL A 95 -2.14 -4.52 -6.69
CA VAL A 95 -2.32 -4.45 -8.15
C VAL A 95 -2.91 -3.09 -8.58
N GLY A 96 -3.63 -2.41 -7.67
CA GLY A 96 -4.11 -1.05 -7.90
C GLY A 96 -2.98 -0.03 -8.12
N ASP A 97 -1.74 -0.34 -7.72
CA ASP A 97 -0.58 0.50 -8.01
C ASP A 97 -0.23 0.55 -9.50
N LEU A 98 -0.67 -0.43 -10.29
CA LEU A 98 -0.46 -0.45 -11.74
C LEU A 98 -1.26 0.63 -12.47
N VAL A 99 -2.27 1.24 -11.83
CA VAL A 99 -3.04 2.37 -12.39
C VAL A 99 -2.14 3.58 -12.67
N ARG A 100 -0.97 3.67 -12.03
CA ARG A 100 0.02 4.72 -12.33
C ARG A 100 0.61 4.59 -13.73
N ILE A 101 0.63 3.39 -14.32
CA ILE A 101 1.18 3.16 -15.66
C ILE A 101 0.35 3.92 -16.71
N PRO A 102 -0.97 3.66 -16.87
CA PRO A 102 -1.78 4.41 -17.83
C PRO A 102 -1.77 5.91 -17.50
N PHE A 103 -1.85 6.28 -16.22
CA PHE A 103 -1.79 7.68 -15.77
C PHE A 103 -0.52 8.42 -16.23
N MET A 104 0.63 7.75 -16.20
CA MET A 104 1.91 8.29 -16.68
C MET A 104 2.01 8.30 -18.19
N THR A 105 1.62 7.22 -18.86
CA THR A 105 1.67 7.13 -20.32
C THR A 105 0.78 8.15 -21.01
N HIS A 106 -0.41 8.46 -20.44
CA HIS A 106 -1.28 9.53 -20.93
C HIS A 106 -0.65 10.92 -20.83
N ARG A 107 0.33 11.12 -19.95
CA ARG A 107 1.09 12.37 -19.80
C ARG A 107 2.40 12.39 -20.63
N GLY A 108 2.57 11.44 -21.56
CA GLY A 108 3.70 11.41 -22.48
C GLY A 108 4.95 10.69 -21.95
N ASN A 109 4.86 10.05 -20.77
CA ASN A 109 5.96 9.27 -20.23
C ASN A 109 6.03 7.86 -20.84
N ARG A 110 7.24 7.29 -20.88
CA ARG A 110 7.43 5.93 -21.44
C ARG A 110 6.89 4.85 -20.50
N MET A 111 6.20 3.87 -21.07
CA MET A 111 5.54 2.79 -20.33
C MET A 111 6.53 1.86 -19.61
N ASP A 112 7.61 1.47 -20.28
CA ASP A 112 8.68 0.60 -19.75
C ASP A 112 9.28 1.17 -18.46
N ARG A 113 9.66 2.45 -18.49
CA ARG A 113 10.21 3.18 -17.34
C ARG A 113 9.19 3.37 -16.23
N SER A 114 7.92 3.58 -16.59
CA SER A 114 6.83 3.70 -15.61
C SER A 114 6.58 2.39 -14.85
N ILE A 115 6.68 1.24 -15.52
CA ILE A 115 6.58 -0.08 -14.86
C ILE A 115 7.75 -0.27 -13.88
N ILE A 116 8.97 0.01 -14.33
CA ILE A 116 10.18 -0.12 -13.50
C ILE A 116 10.10 0.79 -12.28
N SER A 117 9.64 2.04 -12.43
CA SER A 117 9.53 2.98 -11.31
C SER A 117 8.57 2.49 -10.21
N ILE A 118 7.45 1.88 -10.59
CA ILE A 118 6.47 1.32 -9.63
C ILE A 118 7.03 0.09 -8.93
N LEU A 119 7.75 -0.77 -9.65
CA LEU A 119 8.41 -1.95 -9.05
C LEU A 119 9.47 -1.51 -8.03
N LEU A 120 10.32 -0.54 -8.39
CA LEU A 120 11.32 0.02 -7.48
C LEU A 120 10.67 0.66 -6.24
N ASP A 121 9.58 1.42 -6.42
CA ASP A 121 8.82 2.02 -5.31
C ASP A 121 8.22 0.97 -4.37
N SER A 122 7.75 -0.15 -4.93
CA SER A 122 7.18 -1.27 -4.15
C SER A 122 8.25 -2.00 -3.34
N VAL A 123 9.41 -2.26 -3.95
CA VAL A 123 10.55 -2.90 -3.30
C VAL A 123 11.09 -2.01 -2.18
N LEU A 124 11.37 -0.73 -2.46
CA LEU A 124 11.83 0.23 -1.46
C LEU A 124 10.79 0.45 -0.36
N GLY A 125 9.51 0.48 -0.73
CA GLY A 125 8.41 0.58 0.22
C GLY A 125 8.25 -0.62 1.15
N SER A 126 8.81 -1.77 0.79
CA SER A 126 8.80 -2.96 1.65
C SER A 126 10.10 -3.07 2.47
N ILE A 127 11.25 -2.82 1.84
CA ILE A 127 12.57 -2.98 2.48
C ILE A 127 12.78 -1.92 3.57
N VAL A 128 12.54 -0.64 3.27
CA VAL A 128 12.87 0.46 4.20
C VAL A 128 12.12 0.37 5.54
N PRO A 129 10.79 0.14 5.56
CA PRO A 129 10.07 -0.03 6.82
C PRO A 129 10.50 -1.30 7.56
N PHE A 130 10.80 -2.39 6.85
CA PHE A 130 11.24 -3.63 7.46
C PHE A 130 12.60 -3.44 8.17
N THR A 131 13.56 -2.79 7.51
CA THR A 131 14.86 -2.49 8.12
C THR A 131 14.73 -1.54 9.29
N ALA A 132 13.88 -0.52 9.20
CA ALA A 132 13.63 0.42 10.29
C ALA A 132 12.99 -0.29 11.49
N GLY A 133 12.05 -1.21 11.25
CA GLY A 133 11.42 -2.01 12.29
C GLY A 133 12.40 -2.93 13.02
N VAL A 134 13.28 -3.62 12.27
CA VAL A 134 14.33 -4.47 12.87
C VAL A 134 15.28 -3.63 13.74
N LEU A 135 15.72 -2.47 13.26
CA LEU A 135 16.58 -1.58 14.03
C LEU A 135 15.89 -1.04 15.29
N ALA A 136 14.60 -0.69 15.21
CA ALA A 136 13.84 -0.20 16.35
C ALA A 136 13.63 -1.24 17.46
N ILE A 137 13.70 -2.54 17.12
CA ILE A 137 13.64 -3.64 18.10
C ILE A 137 15.03 -3.95 18.68
N ALA A 138 16.09 -3.73 17.89
CA ALA A 138 17.46 -4.04 18.28
C ALA A 138 18.12 -2.97 19.18
N VAL A 139 17.53 -1.77 19.27
CA VAL A 139 17.94 -0.66 20.15
C VAL A 139 17.06 -0.65 21.39
#